data_AF-A0AAV5U8H7-F1
#
_entry.id   AF-A0AAV5U8H7-F1
#
_cell.length_a   1.000
_cell.length_b   1.000
_cell.length_c   1.000
_cell.angle_alpha   90.00
_cell.angle_beta   90.00
_cell.angle_gamma   90.00
#
_symmetry.space_group_name_H-M   'P 1'
#
loop_
_entity.id
_entity.type
_entity.pdbx_description
1 polymer ?
#
loop_
_entity_poly.entity_id
_entity_poly.type
_entity_poly.pdbx_seq_one_letter_code
_entity_poly.pdbx_strand_id
1 'polypeptide(L)'
;RMSDVEGRKRSAEEEREKEESSNSSEKVVDIAVEEKRARKDDDGPLPAGWEKRMSRSKGRVYFFNLFTGTTQWEKPMEPAERPKNHDVAEVQCMHLLVKHEGSRRPASWRSDKITRSKEDARNILNGYAKEINEQSCLAEKRAKFKALAKEFSDCSSASKGGDLGFFNRKTMQPPFTKASFALDVDQMSDVCDTESGLHLIWRLA
;
A
#
# COMPACT_ATOMS: atom_id res chain seq x y z
N ARG A 1 -74.40 52.95 -38.06
CA ARG A 1 -74.76 51.83 -37.17
C ARG A 1 -73.52 50.95 -37.13
N MET A 2 -72.68 51.15 -36.10
CA MET A 2 -71.29 50.69 -36.03
C MET A 2 -71.22 49.21 -35.67
N SER A 3 -70.19 48.59 -36.24
CA SER A 3 -69.95 47.17 -36.49
C SER A 3 -68.93 46.55 -35.54
N ASP A 4 -69.14 45.27 -35.27
CA ASP A 4 -68.20 44.18 -35.00
C ASP A 4 -66.71 44.52 -34.79
N VAL A 5 -66.19 44.44 -33.55
CA VAL A 5 -64.84 43.91 -33.22
C VAL A 5 -64.78 43.61 -31.71
N GLU A 6 -65.16 42.41 -31.23
CA GLU A 6 -64.73 41.98 -29.88
C GLU A 6 -64.71 40.46 -29.62
N GLY A 7 -64.93 39.62 -30.64
CA GLY A 7 -65.03 38.17 -30.47
C GLY A 7 -63.77 37.34 -30.77
N ARG A 8 -62.65 37.94 -31.21
CA ARG A 8 -61.57 37.19 -31.90
C ARG A 8 -60.17 37.33 -31.30
N LYS A 9 -60.07 37.58 -29.99
CA LYS A 9 -58.77 37.63 -29.27
C LYS A 9 -58.58 36.59 -28.17
N ARG A 10 -59.57 35.76 -27.83
CA ARG A 10 -59.46 34.75 -26.75
C ARG A 10 -58.95 33.37 -27.20
N SER A 11 -58.78 33.12 -28.49
CA SER A 11 -58.48 31.77 -29.01
C SER A 11 -57.00 31.50 -29.26
N ALA A 12 -56.19 32.54 -29.47
CA ALA A 12 -54.77 32.38 -29.85
C ALA A 12 -53.79 32.43 -28.65
N GLU A 13 -54.26 32.91 -27.48
CA GLU A 13 -53.47 33.00 -26.26
C GLU A 13 -53.53 31.68 -25.46
N GLU A 14 -54.69 31.00 -25.44
CA GLU A 14 -54.84 29.67 -24.81
C GLU A 14 -54.13 28.53 -25.56
N GLU A 15 -53.91 28.65 -26.88
CA GLU A 15 -53.17 27.64 -27.65
C GLU A 15 -51.64 27.78 -27.49
N ARG A 16 -51.12 29.00 -27.34
CA ARG A 16 -49.69 29.24 -27.07
C ARG A 16 -49.28 28.85 -25.65
N GLU A 17 -50.15 29.07 -24.66
CA GLU A 17 -49.88 28.63 -23.28
C GLU A 17 -49.86 27.10 -23.14
N LYS A 18 -50.61 26.37 -23.98
CA LYS A 18 -50.57 24.90 -24.01
C LYS A 18 -49.31 24.34 -24.68
N GLU A 19 -48.81 24.96 -25.74
CA GLU A 19 -47.56 24.54 -26.39
C GLU A 19 -46.29 24.90 -25.59
N GLU A 20 -46.27 26.04 -24.88
CA GLU A 20 -45.16 26.37 -23.96
C GLU A 20 -45.19 25.49 -22.69
N SER A 21 -46.39 25.11 -22.22
CA SER A 21 -46.57 24.17 -21.11
C SER A 21 -46.13 22.75 -21.47
N SER A 22 -46.35 22.28 -22.70
CA SER A 22 -45.95 20.93 -23.11
C SER A 22 -44.44 20.83 -23.38
N ASN A 23 -43.84 21.87 -23.98
CA ASN A 23 -42.42 21.87 -24.34
C ASN A 23 -41.50 22.18 -23.13
N SER A 24 -42.01 22.86 -22.10
CA SER A 24 -41.33 23.03 -20.80
C SER A 24 -41.35 21.72 -19.99
N SER A 25 -42.45 20.95 -20.07
CA SER A 25 -42.59 19.68 -19.36
C SER A 25 -41.70 18.57 -19.93
N GLU A 26 -41.51 18.51 -21.26
CA GLU A 26 -40.59 17.57 -21.93
C GLU A 26 -39.10 17.89 -21.64
N LYS A 27 -38.72 19.17 -21.60
CA LYS A 27 -37.35 19.58 -21.27
C LYS A 27 -36.99 19.36 -19.79
N VAL A 28 -37.96 19.45 -18.89
CA VAL A 28 -37.78 19.21 -17.45
C VAL A 28 -37.68 17.71 -17.14
N VAL A 29 -38.37 16.84 -17.89
CA VAL A 29 -38.19 15.38 -17.73
C VAL A 29 -36.82 14.92 -18.24
N ASP A 30 -36.28 15.47 -19.33
CA ASP A 30 -34.94 15.10 -19.81
C ASP A 30 -33.82 15.57 -18.86
N ILE A 31 -33.92 16.78 -18.31
CA ILE A 31 -32.98 17.28 -17.28
C ILE A 31 -33.09 16.47 -15.99
N ALA A 32 -34.31 16.09 -15.58
CA ALA A 32 -34.50 15.25 -14.40
C ALA A 32 -34.04 13.79 -14.62
N VAL A 33 -34.03 13.29 -15.86
CA VAL A 33 -33.53 11.95 -16.20
C VAL A 33 -32.00 11.94 -16.31
N GLU A 34 -31.37 13.02 -16.78
CA GLU A 34 -29.91 13.20 -16.75
C GLU A 34 -29.38 13.49 -15.34
N GLU A 35 -30.07 14.30 -14.52
CA GLU A 35 -29.70 14.52 -13.11
C GLU A 35 -29.98 13.30 -12.22
N LYS A 36 -31.01 12.49 -12.51
CA LYS A 36 -31.24 11.21 -11.80
C LYS A 36 -30.26 10.11 -12.22
N ARG A 37 -29.63 10.20 -13.39
CA ARG A 37 -28.50 9.32 -13.75
C ARG A 37 -27.21 9.66 -12.99
N ALA A 38 -27.10 10.87 -12.45
CA ALA A 38 -25.93 11.34 -11.70
C ALA A 38 -26.02 11.16 -10.16
N ARG A 39 -27.14 10.66 -9.63
CA ARG A 39 -27.33 10.43 -8.18
C ARG A 39 -27.59 8.96 -7.84
N LYS A 40 -26.85 8.05 -8.47
CA LYS A 40 -26.51 6.81 -7.80
C LYS A 40 -25.22 7.10 -7.04
N ASP A 41 -25.36 7.81 -5.92
CA ASP A 41 -24.30 7.90 -4.93
C ASP A 41 -24.02 6.48 -4.45
N ASP A 42 -23.09 5.85 -5.16
CA ASP A 42 -22.49 4.57 -4.86
C ASP A 42 -21.60 4.77 -3.62
N ASP A 43 -22.27 4.89 -2.47
CA ASP A 43 -21.71 4.98 -1.11
C ASP A 43 -21.16 3.62 -0.62
N GLY A 44 -20.99 2.67 -1.55
CA GLY A 44 -20.31 1.42 -1.28
C GLY A 44 -18.84 1.66 -0.92
N PRO A 45 -18.29 0.89 0.04
CA PRO A 45 -16.89 1.00 0.43
C PRO A 45 -15.98 0.83 -0.79
N LEU A 46 -14.93 1.64 -0.87
CA LEU A 46 -13.94 1.48 -1.93
C LEU A 46 -13.24 0.12 -1.84
N PRO A 47 -12.83 -0.45 -2.98
CA PRO A 47 -11.96 -1.61 -2.96
C PRO A 47 -10.70 -1.34 -2.14
N ALA A 48 -10.15 -2.40 -1.53
CA ALA A 48 -9.01 -2.29 -0.62
C ALA A 48 -7.82 -1.56 -1.28
N GLY A 49 -7.21 -0.64 -0.55
CA GLY A 49 -6.06 0.13 -1.03
C GLY A 49 -6.39 1.40 -1.83
N TRP A 50 -7.66 1.78 -1.94
CA TRP A 50 -8.08 3.05 -2.52
C TRP A 50 -8.64 4.02 -1.48
N GLU A 51 -8.34 5.31 -1.64
CA GLU A 51 -8.85 6.39 -0.79
C GLU A 51 -9.57 7.45 -1.64
N LYS A 52 -10.78 7.86 -1.24
CA LYS A 52 -11.53 8.96 -1.87
C LYS A 52 -11.00 10.30 -1.34
N ARG A 53 -10.54 11.18 -2.22
CA ARG A 53 -10.05 12.53 -1.88
C ARG A 53 -10.71 13.61 -2.72
N MET A 54 -10.63 14.87 -2.26
CA MET A 54 -11.16 16.04 -2.98
C MET A 54 -10.02 16.94 -3.47
N SER A 55 -10.08 17.33 -4.74
CA SER A 55 -9.10 18.24 -5.33
C SER A 55 -9.28 19.66 -4.80
N ARG A 56 -8.20 20.25 -4.26
CA ARG A 56 -8.19 21.60 -3.67
C ARG A 56 -8.49 22.70 -4.68
N SER A 57 -8.21 22.49 -5.96
CA SER A 57 -8.37 23.49 -7.02
C SER A 57 -9.75 23.51 -7.67
N LYS A 58 -10.41 22.34 -7.74
CA LYS A 58 -11.64 22.16 -8.54
C LYS A 58 -12.80 21.54 -7.75
N GLY A 59 -12.61 21.22 -6.47
CA GLY A 59 -13.63 20.56 -5.64
C GLY A 59 -14.04 19.17 -6.11
N ARG A 60 -13.37 18.62 -7.13
CA ARG A 60 -13.73 17.34 -7.75
C ARG A 60 -13.13 16.18 -6.96
N VAL A 61 -13.92 15.13 -6.77
CA VAL A 61 -13.48 13.87 -6.18
C VAL A 61 -12.48 13.17 -7.11
N TYR A 62 -11.41 12.62 -6.53
CA TYR A 62 -10.50 11.68 -7.17
C TYR A 62 -10.21 10.51 -6.22
N PHE A 63 -9.69 9.42 -6.76
CA PHE A 63 -9.32 8.22 -6.01
C PHE A 63 -7.80 8.09 -5.99
N PHE A 64 -7.23 7.90 -4.81
CA PHE A 64 -5.81 7.79 -4.56
C PHE A 64 -5.46 6.33 -4.25
N ASN A 65 -4.50 5.77 -4.98
CA ASN A 65 -3.97 4.44 -4.72
C ASN A 65 -2.98 4.52 -3.54
N LEU A 66 -3.32 3.87 -2.43
CA LEU A 66 -2.52 3.88 -1.20
C LEU A 66 -1.18 3.13 -1.33
N PHE A 67 -1.03 2.26 -2.33
CA PHE A 67 0.18 1.47 -2.54
C PHE A 67 1.17 2.14 -3.51
N THR A 68 0.69 2.74 -4.59
CA THR A 68 1.53 3.35 -5.63
C THR A 68 1.63 4.87 -5.56
N GLY A 69 0.73 5.52 -4.80
CA GLY A 69 0.61 6.97 -4.75
C GLY A 69 0.01 7.61 -6.00
N THR A 70 -0.50 6.82 -6.95
CA THR A 70 -1.13 7.33 -8.18
C THR A 70 -2.57 7.76 -7.94
N THR A 71 -3.09 8.68 -8.77
CA THR A 71 -4.47 9.16 -8.70
C THR A 71 -5.25 8.85 -9.97
N GLN A 72 -6.56 8.65 -9.84
CA GLN A 72 -7.49 8.51 -10.97
C GLN A 72 -8.82 9.19 -10.67
N TRP A 73 -9.58 9.52 -11.71
CA TRP A 73 -10.89 10.19 -11.56
C TRP A 73 -12.04 9.19 -11.48
N GLU A 74 -11.89 8.04 -12.12
CA GLU A 74 -12.87 6.96 -12.20
C GLU A 74 -12.86 6.13 -10.91
N LYS A 75 -14.05 5.77 -10.41
CA LYS A 75 -14.16 4.93 -9.21
C LYS A 75 -13.54 3.55 -9.49
N PRO A 76 -12.53 3.13 -8.73
CA PRO A 76 -11.92 1.81 -8.90
C PRO A 76 -12.94 0.72 -8.56
N MET A 77 -13.01 -0.30 -9.41
CA MET A 77 -13.86 -1.49 -9.18
C MET A 77 -13.07 -2.64 -8.53
N GLU A 78 -11.75 -2.62 -8.65
CA GLU A 78 -10.85 -3.65 -8.13
C GLU A 78 -9.95 -3.11 -7.01
N PRO A 79 -9.50 -3.97 -6.07
CA PRO A 79 -8.50 -3.61 -5.08
C PRO A 79 -7.26 -3.01 -5.75
N ALA A 80 -6.65 -2.02 -5.11
CA ALA A 80 -5.42 -1.44 -5.61
C ALA A 80 -4.33 -2.53 -5.67
N GLU A 81 -3.67 -2.65 -6.82
CA GLU A 81 -2.53 -3.55 -6.96
C GLU A 81 -1.36 -3.00 -6.13
N ARG A 82 -0.79 -3.85 -5.28
CA ARG A 82 0.51 -3.54 -4.68
C ARG A 82 1.56 -3.66 -5.77
N PRO A 83 2.51 -2.71 -5.88
CA PRO A 83 3.64 -2.88 -6.78
C PRO A 83 4.32 -4.20 -6.45
N LYS A 84 4.56 -5.03 -7.47
CA LYS A 84 5.23 -6.31 -7.29
C LYS A 84 6.60 -6.02 -6.66
N ASN A 85 7.10 -6.92 -5.81
CA ASN A 85 8.36 -6.70 -5.09
C ASN A 85 9.58 -6.44 -6.02
N HIS A 86 9.46 -6.73 -7.31
CA HIS A 86 10.45 -6.38 -8.33
C HIS A 86 10.45 -4.90 -8.78
N ASP A 87 9.37 -4.14 -8.57
CA ASP A 87 9.24 -2.78 -9.11
C ASP A 87 9.60 -1.69 -8.10
N VAL A 88 9.76 -2.04 -6.81
CA VAL A 88 10.22 -1.08 -5.80
C VAL A 88 11.70 -0.76 -5.98
N ALA A 89 12.05 0.54 -5.94
CA ALA A 89 13.44 0.99 -6.09
C ALA A 89 14.28 0.68 -4.83
N GLU A 90 13.66 0.80 -3.66
CA GLU A 90 14.27 0.64 -2.35
C GLU A 90 13.33 -0.13 -1.40
N VAL A 91 13.92 -0.81 -0.43
CA VAL A 91 13.22 -1.48 0.66
C VAL A 91 13.86 -1.09 1.99
N GLN A 92 13.08 -1.13 3.07
CA GLN A 92 13.62 -1.05 4.42
C GLN A 92 13.56 -2.43 5.07
N CYS A 93 14.67 -2.90 5.63
CA CYS A 93 14.70 -4.15 6.36
C CYS A 93 15.42 -4.00 7.70
N MET A 94 15.02 -4.85 8.64
CA MET A 94 15.86 -5.21 9.78
C MET A 94 16.37 -6.63 9.62
N HIS A 95 17.52 -6.93 10.21
CA HIS A 95 18.10 -8.27 10.14
C HIS A 95 18.68 -8.74 11.47
N LEU A 96 18.82 -10.05 11.60
CA LEU A 96 19.55 -10.71 12.68
C LEU A 96 20.64 -11.57 12.03
N LEU A 97 21.90 -11.18 12.23
CA LEU A 97 23.07 -11.86 11.68
C LEU A 97 23.68 -12.79 12.73
N VAL A 98 23.87 -14.06 12.39
CA VAL A 98 24.72 -14.98 13.17
C VAL A 98 25.90 -15.39 12.31
N LYS A 99 27.09 -15.01 12.75
CA LYS A 99 28.33 -15.40 12.07
C LYS A 99 28.75 -16.81 12.44
N HIS A 100 29.61 -17.39 11.63
CA HIS A 100 30.27 -18.67 11.86
C HIS A 100 31.75 -18.58 11.47
N GLU A 101 32.52 -19.64 11.73
CA GLU A 101 33.96 -19.69 11.44
C GLU A 101 34.32 -19.37 9.98
N GLY A 102 33.45 -19.76 9.04
CA GLY A 102 33.57 -19.49 7.60
C GLY A 102 33.04 -18.12 7.13
N SER A 103 32.59 -17.26 8.04
CA SER A 103 32.20 -15.89 7.67
C SER A 103 33.44 -15.06 7.28
N ARG A 104 33.33 -14.19 6.28
CA ARG A 104 34.41 -13.32 5.77
C ARG A 104 35.16 -12.55 6.84
N ARG A 105 34.48 -12.21 7.94
CA ARG A 105 35.06 -11.61 9.15
C ARG A 105 34.46 -12.31 10.37
N PRO A 106 35.08 -13.39 10.89
CA PRO A 106 34.54 -14.20 11.99
C PRO A 106 34.81 -13.54 13.35
N ALA A 107 34.38 -12.29 13.49
CA ALA A 107 34.46 -11.46 14.69
C ALA A 107 33.32 -10.44 14.66
N SER A 108 32.81 -10.06 15.82
CA SER A 108 31.75 -9.07 15.99
C SER A 108 31.99 -8.24 17.24
N TRP A 109 31.12 -7.26 17.50
CA TRP A 109 31.13 -6.52 18.76
C TRP A 109 30.86 -7.41 20.00
N ARG A 110 30.31 -8.62 19.79
CA ARG A 110 29.99 -9.59 20.83
C ARG A 110 31.14 -10.56 21.12
N SER A 111 32.05 -10.72 20.16
CA SER A 111 33.10 -11.74 20.23
C SER A 111 34.24 -11.44 19.27
N ASP A 112 35.47 -11.39 19.79
CA ASP A 112 36.68 -11.15 19.00
C ASP A 112 37.00 -12.29 18.02
N LYS A 113 36.56 -13.52 18.33
CA LYS A 113 36.79 -14.70 17.50
C LYS A 113 35.61 -15.66 17.56
N ILE A 114 34.95 -15.83 16.43
CA ILE A 114 33.79 -16.70 16.26
C ILE A 114 34.24 -18.05 15.72
N THR A 115 33.99 -19.11 16.50
CA THR A 115 34.42 -20.49 16.20
C THR A 115 33.27 -21.46 15.96
N ARG A 116 32.02 -21.01 16.07
CA ARG A 116 30.84 -21.87 15.84
C ARG A 116 30.77 -22.30 14.37
N SER A 117 30.24 -23.50 14.14
CA SER A 117 30.07 -24.01 12.78
C SER A 117 28.96 -23.27 12.04
N LYS A 118 28.91 -23.42 10.71
CA LYS A 118 27.83 -22.87 9.90
C LYS A 118 26.47 -23.51 10.23
N GLU A 119 26.48 -24.78 10.60
CA GLU A 119 25.27 -25.50 10.99
C GLU A 119 24.74 -25.04 12.34
N ASP A 120 25.62 -24.80 13.31
CA ASP A 120 25.22 -24.21 14.60
C ASP A 120 24.62 -22.83 14.41
N ALA A 121 25.22 -21.99 13.56
CA ALA A 121 24.66 -20.69 13.22
C ALA A 121 23.25 -20.79 12.62
N ARG A 122 23.00 -21.81 11.78
CA ARG A 122 21.67 -22.07 11.21
C ARG A 122 20.68 -22.52 12.28
N ASN A 123 21.08 -23.42 13.16
CA ASN A 123 20.25 -23.90 14.26
C ASN A 123 19.87 -22.78 15.23
N ILE A 124 20.81 -21.88 15.54
CA ILE A 124 20.55 -20.68 16.34
C ILE A 124 19.47 -19.82 15.67
N LEU A 125 19.61 -19.52 14.38
CA LEU A 125 18.64 -18.71 13.64
C LEU A 125 17.27 -19.40 13.54
N ASN A 126 17.23 -20.71 13.31
CA ASN A 126 15.98 -21.46 13.29
C ASN A 126 15.26 -21.41 14.65
N GLY A 127 16.01 -21.49 15.76
CA GLY A 127 15.48 -21.29 17.11
C GLY A 127 14.85 -19.90 17.27
N TYR A 128 15.56 -18.85 16.86
CA TYR A 128 15.02 -17.48 16.89
C TYR A 128 13.79 -17.30 16.00
N ALA A 129 13.80 -17.85 14.78
CA ALA A 129 12.67 -17.80 13.87
C ALA A 129 11.43 -18.48 14.50
N LYS A 130 11.62 -19.59 15.20
CA LYS A 130 10.55 -20.27 15.95
C LYS A 130 9.99 -19.38 17.06
N GLU A 131 10.85 -18.83 17.93
CA GLU A 131 10.42 -17.94 19.02
C GLU A 131 9.67 -16.70 18.52
N ILE A 132 10.09 -16.14 17.38
CA ILE A 132 9.41 -15.02 16.73
C ILE A 132 8.05 -15.49 16.22
N ASN A 133 7.97 -16.62 15.53
CA ASN A 133 6.73 -17.11 14.95
C ASN A 133 5.69 -17.56 15.99
N GLU A 134 6.13 -17.96 17.18
CA GLU A 134 5.26 -18.29 18.33
C GLU A 134 4.54 -17.07 18.93
N GLN A 135 4.95 -15.84 18.62
CA GLN A 135 4.26 -14.64 19.09
C GLN A 135 2.88 -14.47 18.43
N SER A 136 1.92 -13.93 19.19
CA SER A 136 0.50 -13.97 18.82
C SER A 136 0.14 -12.99 17.70
N CYS A 137 0.77 -11.81 17.69
CA CYS A 137 0.44 -10.75 16.75
C CYS A 137 1.69 -10.15 16.10
N LEU A 138 1.50 -9.46 14.97
CA LEU A 138 2.56 -8.84 14.19
C LEU A 138 3.43 -7.87 15.01
N ALA A 139 2.82 -7.09 15.90
CA ALA A 139 3.54 -6.15 16.75
C ALA A 139 4.50 -6.87 17.71
N GLU A 140 4.07 -7.97 18.32
CA GLU A 140 4.90 -8.81 19.18
C GLU A 140 5.99 -9.52 18.39
N LYS A 141 5.68 -10.05 17.19
CA LYS A 141 6.67 -10.65 16.29
C LYS A 141 7.80 -9.67 15.98
N ARG A 142 7.44 -8.45 15.58
CA ARG A 142 8.39 -7.35 15.31
C ARG A 142 9.21 -6.99 16.56
N ALA A 143 8.57 -6.87 17.72
CA ALA A 143 9.24 -6.53 18.98
C ALA A 143 10.23 -7.62 19.39
N LYS A 144 9.84 -8.90 19.29
CA LYS A 144 10.69 -10.05 19.58
C LYS A 144 11.87 -10.13 18.63
N PHE A 145 11.66 -9.93 17.33
CA PHE A 145 12.75 -9.86 16.34
C PHE A 145 13.76 -8.77 16.72
N LYS A 146 13.29 -7.55 17.01
CA LYS A 146 14.15 -6.42 17.40
C LYS A 146 14.94 -6.71 18.67
N ALA A 147 14.32 -7.34 19.67
CA ALA A 147 14.98 -7.73 20.91
C ALA A 147 16.11 -8.74 20.65
N LEU A 148 15.80 -9.82 19.92
CA LEU A 148 16.78 -10.84 19.56
C LEU A 148 17.92 -10.25 18.70
N ALA A 149 17.61 -9.37 17.76
CA ALA A 149 18.62 -8.69 16.94
C ALA A 149 19.51 -7.77 17.79
N LYS A 150 18.96 -7.07 18.77
CA LYS A 150 19.73 -6.20 19.66
C LYS A 150 20.70 -6.97 20.56
N GLU A 151 20.29 -8.14 21.03
CA GLU A 151 21.05 -8.93 21.98
C GLU A 151 22.06 -9.89 21.31
N PHE A 152 21.64 -10.52 20.21
CA PHE A 152 22.36 -11.67 19.64
C PHE A 152 22.97 -11.42 18.26
N SER A 153 22.59 -10.38 17.54
CA SER A 153 23.13 -10.13 16.20
C SER A 153 24.61 -9.77 16.22
N ASP A 154 25.39 -10.43 15.38
CA ASP A 154 26.81 -10.19 15.16
C ASP A 154 27.08 -8.99 14.20
N CYS A 155 26.04 -8.23 13.86
CA CYS A 155 26.12 -6.99 13.10
C CYS A 155 26.07 -5.76 14.04
N SER A 156 26.71 -4.66 13.65
CA SER A 156 26.64 -3.39 14.40
C SER A 156 25.24 -2.75 14.40
N SER A 157 24.38 -3.14 13.45
CA SER A 157 22.95 -2.77 13.41
C SER A 157 22.18 -3.27 14.63
N ALA A 158 22.73 -4.20 15.43
CA ALA A 158 22.17 -4.64 16.71
C ALA A 158 21.79 -3.46 17.62
N SER A 159 22.61 -2.40 17.65
CA SER A 159 22.33 -1.16 18.40
C SER A 159 20.98 -0.52 18.06
N LYS A 160 20.47 -0.74 16.83
CA LYS A 160 19.18 -0.26 16.31
C LYS A 160 18.13 -1.36 16.20
N GLY A 161 18.29 -2.47 16.91
CA GLY A 161 17.41 -3.63 16.82
C GLY A 161 17.46 -4.32 15.44
N GLY A 162 18.60 -4.23 14.75
CA GLY A 162 18.83 -4.84 13.45
C GLY A 162 18.41 -3.99 12.27
N ASP A 163 17.85 -2.79 12.47
CA ASP A 163 17.41 -1.90 11.37
C ASP A 163 18.61 -1.45 10.52
N LEU A 164 18.51 -1.71 9.21
CA LEU A 164 19.49 -1.34 8.19
C LEU A 164 19.13 -0.03 7.46
N GLY A 165 17.94 0.52 7.71
CA GLY A 165 17.40 1.63 6.93
C GLY A 165 16.99 1.21 5.52
N PHE A 166 16.73 2.20 4.67
CA PHE A 166 16.41 1.99 3.26
C PHE A 166 17.66 1.64 2.46
N PHE A 167 17.54 0.70 1.54
CA PHE A 167 18.59 0.36 0.59
C PHE A 167 18.03 -0.09 -0.76
N ASN A 168 18.84 0.10 -1.80
CA ASN A 168 18.56 -0.38 -3.15
C ASN A 168 19.28 -1.72 -3.43
N ARG A 169 19.00 -2.30 -4.60
CA ARG A 169 19.52 -3.62 -4.99
C ARG A 169 21.05 -3.74 -5.08
N LYS A 170 21.77 -2.62 -5.19
CA LYS A 170 23.22 -2.61 -5.35
C LYS A 170 23.97 -2.41 -4.03
N THR A 171 23.27 -2.10 -2.93
CA THR A 171 23.88 -1.75 -1.65
C THR A 171 24.31 -2.98 -0.85
N MET A 172 23.52 -4.06 -0.87
CA MET A 172 23.75 -5.28 -0.06
C MET A 172 24.31 -6.44 -0.91
N GLN A 173 24.83 -7.48 -0.24
CA GLN A 173 25.33 -8.68 -0.91
C GLN A 173 24.22 -9.37 -1.72
N PRO A 174 24.50 -9.98 -2.89
CA PRO A 174 23.47 -10.47 -3.80
C PRO A 174 22.44 -11.44 -3.17
N PRO A 175 22.83 -12.43 -2.33
CA PRO A 175 21.85 -13.31 -1.69
C PRO A 175 20.92 -12.55 -0.73
N PHE A 176 21.47 -11.57 0.01
CA PHE A 176 20.71 -10.73 0.92
C PHE A 176 19.71 -9.86 0.16
N THR A 177 20.19 -9.13 -0.87
CA THR A 177 19.32 -8.32 -1.73
C THR A 177 18.20 -9.15 -2.34
N LYS A 178 18.53 -10.32 -2.90
CA LYS A 178 17.53 -11.19 -3.53
C LYS A 178 16.45 -11.60 -2.53
N ALA A 179 16.83 -11.94 -1.30
CA ALA A 179 15.87 -12.28 -0.25
C ALA A 179 15.04 -11.06 0.17
N SER A 180 15.67 -9.93 0.52
CA SER A 180 14.97 -8.71 0.96
C SER A 180 13.95 -8.19 -0.04
N PHE A 181 14.30 -8.18 -1.33
CA PHE A 181 13.41 -7.74 -2.41
C PHE A 181 12.44 -8.82 -2.89
N ALA A 182 12.48 -10.03 -2.33
CA ALA A 182 11.44 -11.04 -2.58
C ALA A 182 10.34 -11.01 -1.51
N LEU A 183 10.67 -10.50 -0.31
CA LEU A 183 9.74 -10.41 0.82
C LEU A 183 8.67 -9.36 0.59
N ASP A 184 7.44 -9.67 0.99
CA ASP A 184 6.39 -8.69 1.20
C ASP A 184 6.68 -7.84 2.45
N VAL A 185 6.08 -6.65 2.52
CA VAL A 185 6.09 -5.86 3.75
C VAL A 185 5.51 -6.71 4.88
N ASP A 186 6.19 -6.71 6.02
CA ASP A 186 5.87 -7.54 7.19
C ASP A 186 6.15 -9.03 7.09
N GLN A 187 6.86 -9.44 6.06
CA GLN A 187 7.34 -10.80 5.94
C GLN A 187 8.74 -10.95 6.53
N MET A 188 8.95 -12.10 7.19
CA MET A 188 10.26 -12.59 7.59
C MET A 188 10.75 -13.63 6.59
N SER A 189 12.05 -13.61 6.25
CA SER A 189 12.67 -14.61 5.38
C SER A 189 12.97 -15.92 6.09
N ASP A 190 13.24 -16.94 5.29
CA ASP A 190 14.07 -18.07 5.72
C ASP A 190 15.52 -17.62 5.99
N VAL A 191 16.35 -18.55 6.48
CA VAL A 191 17.77 -18.30 6.71
C VAL A 191 18.50 -18.00 5.39
N CYS A 192 18.97 -16.77 5.25
CA CYS A 192 19.72 -16.28 4.10
C CYS A 192 21.23 -16.42 4.34
N ASP A 193 21.94 -16.98 3.37
CA ASP A 193 23.37 -17.27 3.45
C ASP A 193 24.19 -16.26 2.65
N THR A 194 25.15 -15.58 3.30
CA THR A 194 26.01 -14.59 2.67
C THR A 194 27.45 -14.74 3.16
N GLU A 195 28.40 -14.04 2.53
CA GLU A 195 29.79 -14.04 2.99
C GLU A 195 29.92 -13.50 4.42
N SER A 196 28.98 -12.66 4.87
CA SER A 196 29.01 -12.13 6.23
C SER A 196 28.60 -13.16 7.29
N GLY A 197 27.94 -14.25 6.93
CA GLY A 197 27.30 -15.20 7.84
C GLY A 197 25.85 -15.46 7.43
N LEU A 198 25.05 -16.01 8.35
CA LEU A 198 23.65 -16.33 8.12
C LEU A 198 22.74 -15.23 8.68
N HIS A 199 21.61 -14.97 8.00
CA HIS A 199 20.71 -13.87 8.33
C HIS A 199 19.26 -14.34 8.40
N LEU A 200 18.51 -13.82 9.37
CA LEU A 200 17.07 -13.64 9.22
C LEU A 200 16.81 -12.19 8.79
N ILE A 201 15.88 -11.99 7.87
CA ILE A 201 15.55 -10.68 7.30
C ILE A 201 14.08 -10.43 7.52
N TRP A 202 13.72 -9.23 7.98
CA TRP A 202 12.33 -8.78 8.10
C TRP A 202 12.15 -7.50 7.30
N ARG A 203 11.20 -7.49 6.36
CA ARG A 203 10.90 -6.28 5.57
C ARG A 203 9.91 -5.37 6.28
N LEU A 204 10.30 -4.10 6.46
CA LEU A 204 9.52 -3.07 7.13
C LEU A 204 8.74 -2.19 6.14
N ALA A 205 9.31 -1.92 4.95
CA ALA A 205 8.73 -1.14 3.86
C ALA A 205 9.24 -1.63 2.50
#